data_AF-A0A562ZLA5-F1
#
_entry.id   AF-A0A562ZLA5-F1
#
_cell.length_a   1.000
_cell.length_b   1.000
_cell.length_c   1.000
_cell.angle_alpha   90.00
_cell.angle_beta   90.00
_cell.angle_gamma   90.00
#
_symmetry.space_group_name_H-M   'P 1'
#
loop_
_entity.id
_entity.type
_entity.pdbx_description
1 polymer ?
#
loop_
_entity_poly.entity_id
_entity_poly.type
_entity_poly.pdbx_seq_one_letter_code
_entity_poly.pdbx_strand_id
1 'polypeptide(L)'
;MGAIFNREDPNYGKYTTASEAVGTKAKRKYDDPAYFYARSLVVPDRDHAYELLADCCPPKQLQDHNFFGHGDIRSYAHNILELAAQRYDRRPTPEEVADWARGYVKLQEMHLCANFSWDPSQKLPAINAIDANNPTGKHRDWETCLTLGFGPKGRSQNHTCTIYCKYELLLKDMPKPGPLQQRLLDLARRSLRIEIKLYSQWFRTHGVDEAGRVWLAKTYKGEKPLKSLLYVMNWESVDLDALYFELLKTYNIANSIQRQLTDDEVEGLSNGARRAYRLWLGGNDLAAEYCRASVHKHAKEVKLKFGVDISAARRPEKLPALDLGDLLVPANIVPIPEWAYGTARYWPPGKSLVRAEDVAISGL
;
A
#
# COMPACT_ATOMS: atom_id res chain seq x y z
N MET A 1 -22.17 20.55 13.70
CA MET A 1 -21.91 21.72 14.59
C MET A 1 -20.69 21.43 15.44
N GLY A 2 -19.68 22.28 15.39
CA GLY A 2 -18.35 22.02 15.98
C GLY A 2 -18.34 22.13 17.49
N ALA A 3 -18.20 20.99 18.17
CA ALA A 3 -17.82 21.00 19.58
C ALA A 3 -16.39 21.55 19.71
N ILE A 4 -16.21 22.45 20.67
CA ILE A 4 -14.92 23.04 21.04
C ILE A 4 -14.06 21.93 21.65
N PHE A 5 -12.90 21.64 21.05
CA PHE A 5 -11.88 20.78 21.66
C PHE A 5 -10.88 21.68 22.37
N ASN A 6 -11.03 21.81 23.69
CA ASN A 6 -10.07 22.57 24.51
C ASN A 6 -8.72 21.83 24.54
N ARG A 7 -7.62 22.58 24.56
CA ARG A 7 -6.24 22.05 24.54
C ARG A 7 -5.94 21.08 25.68
N GLU A 8 -6.62 21.23 26.81
CA GLU A 8 -6.59 20.29 27.92
C GLU A 8 -8.04 19.94 28.26
N ASP A 9 -8.34 18.64 28.25
CA ASP A 9 -9.66 18.11 28.57
C ASP A 9 -9.56 17.18 29.78
N PRO A 10 -10.40 17.38 30.81
CA PRO A 10 -10.33 16.65 32.07
C PRO A 10 -10.58 15.15 31.94
N ASN A 11 -11.21 14.69 30.84
CA ASN A 11 -11.47 13.28 30.57
C ASN A 11 -10.47 12.66 29.59
N TYR A 12 -9.84 13.47 28.74
CA TYR A 12 -9.07 12.99 27.57
C TYR A 12 -7.60 13.44 27.53
N GLY A 13 -7.16 14.26 28.50
CA GLY A 13 -5.79 14.77 28.56
C GLY A 13 -5.52 15.92 27.57
N LYS A 14 -4.24 16.15 27.26
CA LYS A 14 -3.80 17.30 26.45
C LYS A 14 -3.89 17.01 24.96
N TYR A 15 -4.73 17.75 24.24
CA TYR A 15 -4.74 17.77 22.79
C TYR A 15 -3.57 18.61 22.29
N THR A 16 -2.64 17.97 21.55
CA THR A 16 -1.51 18.67 20.94
C THR A 16 -1.91 19.20 19.57
N THR A 17 -1.73 20.50 19.36
CA THR A 17 -1.76 21.09 18.02
C THR A 17 -0.62 20.51 17.19
N ALA A 18 -0.77 20.45 15.86
CA ALA A 18 0.19 19.78 14.97
C ALA A 18 1.63 20.31 15.07
N SER A 19 1.84 21.53 15.59
CA SER A 19 3.15 22.10 15.88
C SER A 19 3.83 21.51 17.13
N GLU A 20 3.10 20.85 18.03
CA GLU A 20 3.61 20.34 19.32
C GLU A 20 3.91 18.83 19.31
N ALA A 21 3.47 18.12 18.27
CA ALA A 21 3.76 16.70 18.08
C ALA A 21 5.15 16.46 17.45
N VAL A 22 5.89 17.51 17.08
CA VAL A 22 7.30 17.41 16.69
C VAL A 22 8.16 17.50 17.95
N GLY A 23 8.58 16.35 18.47
CA GLY A 23 9.60 16.27 19.53
C GLY A 23 9.13 15.82 20.92
N THR A 24 7.85 15.46 21.12
CA THR A 24 7.45 14.77 22.36
C THR A 24 7.75 13.28 22.25
N LYS A 25 8.30 12.69 23.32
CA LYS A 25 8.70 11.26 23.41
C LYS A 25 7.52 10.27 23.28
N ALA A 26 6.29 10.76 23.07
CA ALA A 26 5.16 9.95 22.67
C ALA A 26 5.37 9.48 21.21
N LYS A 27 6.22 8.45 21.03
CA LYS A 27 6.31 7.70 19.78
C LYS A 27 4.89 7.46 19.27
N ARG A 28 4.61 7.80 18.00
CA ARG A 28 3.38 7.39 17.31
C ARG A 28 3.22 5.89 17.56
N LYS A 29 2.31 5.49 18.46
CA LYS A 29 2.06 4.08 18.77
C LYS A 29 1.12 3.54 17.71
N TYR A 30 1.59 3.45 16.46
CA TYR A 30 0.90 2.69 15.41
C TYR A 30 0.69 1.20 15.79
N ASP A 31 1.37 0.75 16.85
CA ASP A 31 1.32 -0.62 17.37
C ASP A 31 0.12 -0.87 18.30
N ASP A 32 -0.57 0.16 18.82
CA ASP A 32 -1.71 -0.01 19.74
C ASP A 32 -3.04 -0.10 18.95
N PRO A 33 -3.82 -1.19 19.04
CA PRO A 33 -5.14 -1.28 18.41
C PRO A 33 -6.14 -0.25 18.95
N ALA A 34 -5.89 0.40 20.09
CA ALA A 34 -6.66 1.55 20.57
C ALA A 34 -6.20 2.89 19.95
N TYR A 35 -5.10 2.92 19.19
CA TYR A 35 -4.59 4.15 18.56
C TYR A 35 -5.50 4.59 17.41
N PHE A 36 -6.37 5.55 17.72
CA PHE A 36 -7.10 6.35 16.76
C PHE A 36 -6.65 7.79 16.93
N TYR A 37 -5.95 8.32 15.94
CA TYR A 37 -5.47 9.70 15.98
C TYR A 37 -6.39 10.58 15.15
N ALA A 38 -7.15 11.45 15.82
CA ALA A 38 -7.91 12.52 15.21
C ALA A 38 -7.12 13.85 15.30
N ARG A 39 -6.90 14.55 14.19
CA ARG A 39 -6.37 15.93 14.23
C ARG A 39 -7.13 16.90 13.34
N SER A 40 -7.14 18.16 13.73
CA SER A 40 -7.59 19.25 12.85
C SER A 40 -6.62 19.47 11.69
N LEU A 41 -7.14 19.61 10.46
CA LEU A 41 -6.33 19.98 9.28
C LEU A 41 -6.46 21.45 8.87
N VAL A 42 -7.57 22.11 9.23
CA VAL A 42 -7.84 23.51 8.88
C VAL A 42 -8.35 24.22 10.14
N VAL A 43 -7.53 25.13 10.67
CA VAL A 43 -7.87 26.02 11.79
C VAL A 43 -7.66 27.47 11.32
N PRO A 44 -8.62 28.08 10.61
CA PRO A 44 -8.54 29.48 10.23
C PRO A 44 -8.98 30.35 11.40
N ASP A 45 -8.02 31.06 12.01
CA ASP A 45 -8.12 32.22 12.93
C ASP A 45 -9.18 32.25 14.06
N ARG A 46 -9.92 31.17 14.30
CA ARG A 46 -10.99 31.11 15.29
C ARG A 46 -11.18 29.68 15.77
N ASP A 47 -10.42 29.25 16.77
CA ASP A 47 -10.65 28.14 17.74
C ASP A 47 -11.40 26.85 17.30
N HIS A 48 -11.51 26.58 16.01
CA HIS A 48 -12.39 25.56 15.44
C HIS A 48 -11.67 24.76 14.36
N ALA A 49 -11.84 23.45 14.43
CA ALA A 49 -11.44 22.52 13.39
C ALA A 49 -12.59 22.34 12.39
N TYR A 50 -12.35 22.62 11.11
CA TYR A 50 -13.33 22.38 10.04
C TYR A 50 -13.17 21.01 9.38
N GLU A 51 -12.03 20.36 9.59
CA GLU A 51 -11.74 19.03 9.07
C GLU A 51 -11.03 18.20 10.15
N LEU A 52 -11.49 16.96 10.34
CA LEU A 52 -10.82 15.97 11.18
C LEU A 52 -10.14 14.94 10.29
N LEU A 53 -8.86 14.68 10.57
CA LEU A 53 -8.14 13.55 10.00
C LEU A 53 -8.19 12.38 10.97
N ALA A 54 -8.81 11.27 10.56
CA ALA A 54 -8.64 9.98 11.22
C ALA A 54 -7.43 9.23 10.61
N ASP A 55 -6.36 9.05 11.39
CA ASP A 55 -5.21 8.22 11.01
C ASP A 55 -5.29 6.87 11.75
N CYS A 56 -5.62 5.82 11.01
CA CYS A 56 -5.63 4.44 11.51
C CYS A 56 -5.54 3.42 10.36
N CYS A 57 -5.29 2.15 10.70
CA CYS A 57 -5.42 1.03 9.78
C CYS A 57 -6.80 0.36 9.97
N PRO A 58 -7.77 0.52 9.04
CA PRO A 58 -9.14 0.06 9.28
C PRO A 58 -9.27 -1.42 9.62
N PRO A 59 -8.61 -2.36 8.92
CA PRO A 59 -8.64 -3.77 9.31
C PRO A 59 -8.11 -4.01 10.72
N LYS A 60 -7.02 -3.34 11.14
CA LYS A 60 -6.48 -3.51 12.49
C LYS A 60 -7.48 -3.05 13.56
N GLN A 61 -8.28 -2.02 13.28
CA GLN A 61 -9.32 -1.53 14.19
C GLN A 61 -10.56 -2.45 14.23
N LEU A 62 -10.95 -3.04 13.10
CA LEU A 62 -12.21 -3.78 12.94
C LEU A 62 -12.08 -5.29 13.16
N GLN A 63 -10.89 -5.86 12.98
CA GLN A 63 -10.61 -7.29 13.06
C GLN A 63 -9.27 -7.63 13.75
N ASP A 64 -8.64 -6.65 14.41
CA ASP A 64 -7.45 -6.81 15.27
C ASP A 64 -6.17 -7.26 14.51
N HIS A 65 -6.17 -7.20 13.18
CA HIS A 65 -4.98 -7.36 12.34
C HIS A 65 -5.19 -6.77 10.94
N ASN A 66 -4.11 -6.65 10.16
CA ASN A 66 -4.17 -6.19 8.76
C ASN A 66 -3.49 -7.14 7.77
N PHE A 67 -3.45 -8.43 8.10
CA PHE A 67 -2.93 -9.44 7.19
C PHE A 67 -3.75 -9.52 5.89
N PHE A 68 -5.06 -9.72 5.98
CA PHE A 68 -6.00 -9.62 4.85
C PHE A 68 -7.13 -8.63 5.16
N GLY A 69 -7.88 -8.24 4.12
CA GLY A 69 -9.01 -7.30 4.15
C GLY A 69 -9.70 -7.29 2.79
N HIS A 70 -10.50 -6.25 2.49
CA HIS A 70 -11.17 -6.08 1.21
C HIS A 70 -10.91 -4.72 0.55
N GLY A 71 -11.30 -4.58 -0.72
CA GLY A 71 -11.19 -3.35 -1.51
C GLY A 71 -12.31 -2.32 -1.32
N ASP A 72 -13.35 -2.63 -0.53
CA ASP A 72 -14.44 -1.66 -0.27
C ASP A 72 -14.00 -0.52 0.69
N ILE A 73 -13.42 0.53 0.09
CA ILE A 73 -12.91 1.71 0.80
C ILE A 73 -14.05 2.48 1.47
N ARG A 74 -15.23 2.52 0.86
CA ARG A 74 -16.41 3.22 1.40
C ARG A 74 -16.88 2.59 2.70
N SER A 75 -16.99 1.26 2.74
CA SER A 75 -17.32 0.53 3.96
C SER A 75 -16.30 0.79 5.07
N TYR A 76 -15.00 0.75 4.77
CA TYR A 76 -13.99 1.07 5.79
C TYR A 76 -14.09 2.50 6.28
N ALA A 77 -14.21 3.48 5.39
CA ALA A 77 -14.31 4.89 5.78
C ALA A 77 -15.52 5.14 6.69
N HIS A 78 -16.69 4.61 6.31
CA HIS A 78 -17.91 4.71 7.12
C HIS A 78 -17.73 4.10 8.52
N ASN A 79 -17.30 2.83 8.59
CA ASN A 79 -17.14 2.13 9.87
C ASN A 79 -16.10 2.78 10.78
N ILE A 80 -15.03 3.33 10.23
CA ILE A 80 -14.00 4.02 11.02
C ILE A 80 -14.51 5.35 11.56
N LEU A 81 -15.33 6.08 10.81
CA LEU A 81 -15.97 7.30 11.30
C LEU A 81 -17.03 7.01 12.36
N GLU A 82 -17.81 5.94 12.20
CA GLU A 82 -18.73 5.47 13.25
C GLU A 82 -17.98 5.04 14.52
N LEU A 83 -16.90 4.27 14.37
CA LEU A 83 -16.05 3.86 15.51
C LEU A 83 -15.45 5.07 16.22
N ALA A 84 -15.01 6.08 15.46
CA ALA A 84 -14.52 7.34 16.00
C ALA A 84 -15.60 8.05 16.81
N ALA A 85 -16.80 8.19 16.24
CA ALA A 85 -17.92 8.83 16.90
C ALA A 85 -18.27 8.12 18.22
N GLN A 86 -18.35 6.79 18.22
CA GLN A 86 -18.58 5.99 19.42
C GLN A 86 -17.48 6.20 20.48
N ARG A 87 -16.20 6.18 20.07
CA ARG A 87 -15.06 6.33 21.00
C ARG A 87 -14.99 7.70 21.67
N TYR A 88 -15.44 8.74 20.98
CA TYR A 88 -15.43 10.11 21.50
C TYR A 88 -16.79 10.56 22.03
N ASP A 89 -17.72 9.63 22.24
CA ASP A 89 -19.09 9.90 22.69
C ASP A 89 -19.76 11.03 21.89
N ARG A 90 -19.61 10.98 20.56
CA ARG A 90 -20.19 11.92 19.62
C ARG A 90 -21.36 11.29 18.91
N ARG A 91 -22.42 12.08 18.77
CA ARG A 91 -23.63 11.70 18.01
C ARG A 91 -23.62 12.47 16.69
N PRO A 92 -23.16 11.85 15.58
CA PRO A 92 -23.21 12.50 14.29
C PRO A 92 -24.66 12.74 13.88
N THR A 93 -24.91 13.82 13.14
CA THR A 93 -26.24 14.10 12.61
C THR A 93 -26.62 13.08 11.53
N PRO A 94 -27.92 12.89 11.23
CA PRO A 94 -28.34 12.03 10.14
C PRO A 94 -27.73 12.42 8.78
N GLU A 95 -27.51 13.71 8.57
CA GLU A 95 -26.84 14.23 7.37
C GLU A 95 -25.36 13.85 7.32
N GLU A 96 -24.63 13.98 8.44
CA GLU A 96 -23.22 13.55 8.53
C GLU A 96 -23.09 12.05 8.26
N VAL A 97 -23.97 11.23 8.83
CA VAL A 97 -24.00 9.78 8.56
C VAL A 97 -24.29 9.49 7.09
N ALA A 98 -25.23 10.21 6.48
CA ALA A 98 -25.54 10.08 5.05
C ALA A 98 -24.36 10.50 4.16
N ASP A 99 -23.60 11.53 4.55
CA ASP A 99 -22.39 11.97 3.86
C ASP A 99 -21.29 10.91 3.91
N TRP A 100 -21.08 10.30 5.09
CA TRP A 100 -20.12 9.21 5.26
C TRP A 100 -20.50 8.00 4.40
N ALA A 101 -21.78 7.63 4.41
CA ALA A 101 -22.30 6.53 3.61
C ALA A 101 -22.16 6.78 2.10
N ARG A 102 -22.30 8.04 1.65
CA ARG A 102 -22.06 8.44 0.25
C ARG A 102 -20.57 8.51 -0.10
N GLY A 103 -19.68 8.50 0.88
CA GLY A 103 -18.23 8.60 0.67
C GLY A 103 -17.72 10.03 0.49
N TYR A 104 -18.40 11.03 1.07
CA TYR A 104 -17.91 12.41 1.17
C TYR A 104 -16.78 12.53 2.21
N VAL A 105 -15.73 11.72 2.03
CA VAL A 105 -14.57 11.59 2.92
C VAL A 105 -13.31 11.76 2.09
N LYS A 106 -12.40 12.63 2.55
CA LYS A 106 -11.12 12.88 1.89
C LYS A 106 -10.07 11.84 2.31
N LEU A 107 -9.33 11.30 1.34
CA LEU A 107 -8.18 10.45 1.59
C LEU A 107 -6.90 11.28 1.74
N GLN A 108 -6.13 11.01 2.79
CA GLN A 108 -4.77 11.55 2.95
C GLN A 108 -3.69 10.52 2.62
N GLU A 109 -3.96 9.26 2.94
CA GLU A 109 -3.06 8.13 2.73
C GLU A 109 -3.89 6.86 2.55
N MET A 110 -3.45 5.94 1.70
CA MET A 110 -4.06 4.62 1.54
C MET A 110 -2.98 3.59 1.25
N HIS A 111 -3.08 2.41 1.85
CA HIS A 111 -2.12 1.32 1.60
C HIS A 111 -2.81 0.22 0.78
N LEU A 112 -2.39 0.05 -0.46
CA LEU A 112 -2.77 -1.10 -1.27
C LEU A 112 -1.85 -2.27 -0.91
N CYS A 113 -2.44 -3.40 -0.56
CA CYS A 113 -1.75 -4.45 0.18
C CYS A 113 -2.00 -5.82 -0.44
N ALA A 114 -0.94 -6.54 -0.82
CA ALA A 114 -1.04 -7.95 -1.19
C ALA A 114 -0.04 -8.78 -0.39
N ASN A 115 -0.44 -10.00 -0.03
CA ASN A 115 0.46 -11.02 0.47
C ASN A 115 0.55 -12.09 -0.62
N PHE A 116 1.75 -12.43 -1.05
CA PHE A 116 2.00 -13.46 -2.04
C PHE A 116 2.41 -14.75 -1.33
N SER A 117 1.91 -15.90 -1.76
CA SER A 117 2.37 -17.18 -1.24
C SER A 117 3.85 -17.35 -1.56
N TRP A 118 4.65 -17.73 -0.57
CA TRP A 118 6.10 -17.68 -0.67
C TRP A 118 6.77 -18.72 0.23
N ASP A 119 7.80 -19.39 -0.29
CA ASP A 119 8.64 -20.26 0.53
C ASP A 119 9.43 -19.42 1.56
N PRO A 120 9.33 -19.71 2.87
CA PRO A 120 10.06 -18.98 3.90
C PRO A 120 11.56 -18.83 3.62
N SER A 121 12.22 -19.85 3.06
CA SER A 121 13.65 -19.84 2.75
C SER A 121 14.04 -18.87 1.63
N GLN A 122 13.09 -18.51 0.77
CA GLN A 122 13.32 -17.66 -0.41
C GLN A 122 13.05 -16.18 -0.16
N LYS A 123 12.42 -15.81 0.96
CA LYS A 123 12.02 -14.41 1.22
C LYS A 123 13.20 -13.45 1.32
N LEU A 124 14.19 -13.77 2.17
CA LEU A 124 15.36 -12.91 2.36
C LEU A 124 16.22 -12.83 1.08
N PRO A 125 16.50 -13.95 0.37
CA PRO A 125 17.12 -13.89 -0.95
C PRO A 125 16.38 -12.97 -1.94
N ALA A 126 15.05 -13.04 -1.99
CA ALA A 126 14.25 -12.17 -2.86
C ALA A 126 14.39 -10.68 -2.48
N ILE A 127 14.26 -10.34 -1.19
CA ILE A 127 14.42 -8.97 -0.69
C ILE A 127 15.83 -8.44 -1.01
N ASN A 128 16.87 -9.26 -0.81
CA ASN A 128 18.24 -8.87 -1.10
C ASN A 128 18.49 -8.69 -2.60
N ALA A 129 17.86 -9.49 -3.45
CA ALA A 129 17.93 -9.30 -4.90
C ALA A 129 17.26 -7.98 -5.33
N ILE A 130 16.08 -7.66 -4.76
CA ILE A 130 15.39 -6.38 -5.01
C ILE A 130 16.25 -5.20 -4.52
N ASP A 131 16.83 -5.30 -3.33
CA ASP A 131 17.73 -4.29 -2.78
C ASP A 131 18.93 -4.04 -3.70
N ALA A 132 19.63 -5.11 -4.10
CA ALA A 132 20.78 -5.03 -5.00
C ALA A 132 20.40 -4.44 -6.38
N ASN A 133 19.19 -4.70 -6.86
CA ASN A 133 18.70 -4.16 -8.12
C ASN A 133 18.30 -2.68 -8.07
N ASN A 134 18.16 -2.11 -6.87
CA ASN A 134 17.77 -0.72 -6.64
C ASN A 134 18.89 0.02 -5.90
N PRO A 135 20.03 0.38 -6.51
CA PRO A 135 21.18 0.94 -5.80
C PRO A 135 20.88 2.27 -5.09
N THR A 136 19.89 3.02 -5.57
CA THR A 136 19.42 4.27 -4.96
C THR A 136 17.91 4.25 -4.76
N GLY A 137 17.38 5.25 -4.06
CA GLY A 137 15.93 5.43 -3.92
C GLY A 137 15.22 4.38 -3.07
N LYS A 138 15.96 3.78 -2.13
CA LYS A 138 15.50 2.75 -1.21
C LYS A 138 15.83 3.11 0.23
N HIS A 139 15.12 2.46 1.15
CA HIS A 139 15.40 2.47 2.59
C HIS A 139 15.13 1.07 3.15
N ARG A 140 15.97 0.61 4.08
CA ARG A 140 15.82 -0.70 4.72
C ARG A 140 15.57 -0.47 6.21
N ASP A 141 14.35 -0.73 6.65
CA ASP A 141 13.93 -0.51 8.05
C ASP A 141 14.46 -1.62 8.97
N TRP A 142 14.51 -2.86 8.47
CA TRP A 142 15.15 -4.02 9.13
C TRP A 142 15.50 -5.09 8.08
N GLU A 143 16.15 -6.18 8.50
CA GLU A 143 16.68 -7.21 7.59
C GLU A 143 15.65 -7.78 6.60
N THR A 144 14.40 -7.92 7.02
CA THR A 144 13.32 -8.47 6.19
C THR A 144 12.32 -7.42 5.73
N CYS A 145 12.74 -6.14 5.63
CA CYS A 145 11.90 -5.03 5.16
C CYS A 145 12.66 -4.01 4.33
N LEU A 146 12.22 -3.83 3.09
CA LEU A 146 12.77 -2.88 2.13
C LEU A 146 11.66 -1.97 1.60
N THR A 147 11.86 -0.66 1.64
CA THR A 147 10.97 0.34 1.05
C THR A 147 11.65 1.03 -0.13
N LEU A 148 10.97 1.07 -1.28
CA LEU A 148 11.37 1.78 -2.50
C LEU A 148 10.54 3.06 -2.68
N GLY A 149 11.11 4.04 -3.39
CA GLY A 149 10.45 5.31 -3.71
C GLY A 149 11.02 6.50 -2.93
N PHE A 150 12.32 6.48 -2.66
CA PHE A 150 13.05 7.63 -2.12
C PHE A 150 13.80 8.36 -3.25
N GLY A 151 14.03 9.65 -3.07
CA GLY A 151 14.88 10.45 -3.93
C GLY A 151 15.76 11.38 -3.11
N PRO A 152 16.51 12.30 -3.76
CA PRO A 152 17.41 13.22 -3.06
C PRO A 152 16.69 14.12 -2.03
N LYS A 153 15.40 14.39 -2.24
CA LYS A 153 14.55 15.19 -1.35
C LYS A 153 13.78 14.35 -0.31
N GLY A 154 14.17 13.09 -0.13
CA GLY A 154 13.52 12.14 0.78
C GLY A 154 12.46 11.27 0.09
N ARG A 155 11.50 10.79 0.88
CA ARG A 155 10.43 9.89 0.42
C ARG A 155 9.56 10.54 -0.64
N SER A 156 9.14 9.78 -1.65
CA SER A 156 8.12 10.17 -2.62
C SER A 156 6.87 10.74 -1.93
N GLN A 157 6.34 11.80 -2.52
CA GLN A 157 5.07 12.40 -2.10
C GLN A 157 3.87 11.75 -2.79
N ASN A 158 4.08 10.88 -3.78
CA ASN A 158 3.00 10.21 -4.51
C ASN A 158 2.78 8.78 -3.98
N HIS A 159 3.80 7.94 -4.06
CA HIS A 159 3.72 6.57 -3.57
C HIS A 159 5.08 5.95 -3.23
N THR A 160 5.08 4.98 -2.31
CA THR A 160 6.22 4.09 -1.99
C THR A 160 5.78 2.63 -2.04
N CYS A 161 6.72 1.72 -2.26
CA CYS A 161 6.48 0.27 -2.21
C CYS A 161 7.34 -0.35 -1.11
N THR A 162 6.71 -0.99 -0.13
CA THR A 162 7.39 -1.69 0.96
C THR A 162 7.21 -3.19 0.80
N ILE A 163 8.31 -3.93 0.74
CA ILE A 163 8.38 -5.39 0.66
C ILE A 163 8.88 -5.91 1.99
N TYR A 164 8.09 -6.76 2.67
CA TYR A 164 8.49 -7.24 3.99
C TYR A 164 7.89 -8.58 4.44
N CYS A 165 8.55 -9.21 5.41
CA CYS A 165 8.05 -10.40 6.10
C CYS A 165 6.98 -10.01 7.16
N LYS A 166 5.70 -10.10 6.80
CA LYS A 166 4.59 -9.72 7.69
C LYS A 166 4.50 -10.56 8.97
N TYR A 167 4.99 -11.81 8.92
CA TYR A 167 5.02 -12.74 10.05
C TYR A 167 5.74 -12.15 11.27
N GLU A 168 6.90 -11.52 11.08
CA GLU A 168 7.69 -10.96 12.18
C GLU A 168 6.95 -9.83 12.91
N LEU A 169 6.25 -8.99 12.14
CA LEU A 169 5.43 -7.92 12.70
C LEU A 169 4.21 -8.49 13.45
N LEU A 170 3.51 -9.47 12.88
CA LEU A 170 2.37 -10.10 13.55
C LEU A 170 2.79 -10.86 14.82
N LEU A 171 3.96 -11.51 14.81
CA LEU A 171 4.47 -12.22 15.99
C LEU A 171 4.74 -11.26 17.15
N LYS A 172 5.23 -10.05 16.85
CA LYS A 172 5.41 -8.98 17.84
C LYS A 172 4.07 -8.48 18.39
N ASP A 173 3.07 -8.31 17.52
CA ASP A 173 1.72 -7.86 17.90
C ASP A 173 0.92 -8.96 18.64
N MET A 174 1.27 -10.24 18.46
CA MET A 174 0.56 -11.40 19.01
C MET A 174 1.49 -12.31 19.83
N PRO A 175 2.02 -11.83 20.98
CA PRO A 175 2.99 -12.60 21.78
C PRO A 175 2.40 -13.87 22.44
N LYS A 176 1.08 -13.95 22.55
CA LYS A 176 0.35 -15.12 23.09
C LYS A 176 -0.85 -15.45 22.18
N PRO A 177 -0.60 -16.04 21.00
CA PRO A 177 -1.66 -16.21 20.01
C PRO A 177 -2.66 -17.28 20.45
N GLY A 178 -3.96 -16.95 20.38
CA GLY A 178 -5.03 -17.95 20.42
C GLY A 178 -5.11 -18.77 19.13
N PRO A 179 -6.02 -19.75 19.03
CA PRO A 179 -6.08 -20.67 17.88
C PRO A 179 -6.21 -19.98 16.51
N LEU A 180 -7.05 -18.94 16.41
CA LEU A 180 -7.23 -18.20 15.15
C LEU A 180 -6.02 -17.32 14.81
N GLN A 181 -5.37 -16.73 15.82
CA GLN A 181 -4.14 -15.94 15.63
C GLN A 181 -2.98 -16.85 15.20
N GLN A 182 -2.92 -18.08 15.72
CA GLN A 182 -1.93 -19.06 15.29
C GLN A 182 -2.10 -19.41 13.80
N ARG A 183 -3.34 -19.64 13.36
CA ARG A 183 -3.63 -19.85 11.93
C ARG A 183 -3.21 -18.65 11.06
N LEU A 184 -3.40 -17.43 11.55
CA LEU A 184 -2.95 -16.21 10.88
C LEU A 184 -1.42 -16.15 10.76
N LEU A 185 -0.71 -16.46 11.84
CA LEU A 185 0.75 -16.52 11.88
C LEU A 185 1.29 -17.57 10.90
N ASP A 186 0.65 -18.74 10.81
CA ASP A 186 1.07 -19.80 9.87
C ASP A 186 0.84 -19.44 8.40
N LEU A 187 -0.18 -18.63 8.10
CA LEU A 187 -0.35 -18.03 6.77
C LEU A 187 0.74 -16.99 6.50
N ALA A 188 0.96 -16.06 7.44
CA ALA A 188 1.95 -15.00 7.29
C ALA A 188 3.38 -15.56 7.15
N ARG A 189 3.69 -16.65 7.86
CA ARG A 189 4.97 -17.36 7.76
C ARG A 189 5.23 -17.85 6.34
N ARG A 190 4.20 -18.20 5.58
CA ARG A 190 4.29 -18.68 4.18
C ARG A 190 3.92 -17.62 3.16
N SER A 191 4.05 -16.35 3.51
CA SER A 191 3.76 -15.25 2.59
C SER A 191 4.78 -14.11 2.66
N LEU A 192 4.95 -13.40 1.56
CA LEU A 192 5.68 -12.13 1.49
C LEU A 192 4.70 -10.99 1.23
N ARG A 193 4.74 -9.93 2.05
CA ARG A 193 3.84 -8.77 1.91
C ARG A 193 4.51 -7.73 1.04
N ILE A 194 3.74 -7.20 0.09
CA ILE A 194 4.12 -6.03 -0.70
C ILE A 194 3.01 -5.00 -0.60
N GLU A 195 3.39 -3.81 -0.14
CA GLU A 195 2.49 -2.73 0.23
C GLU A 195 2.83 -1.47 -0.55
N ILE A 196 1.88 -0.97 -1.34
CA ILE A 196 2.01 0.28 -2.08
C ILE A 196 1.24 1.35 -1.31
N LYS A 197 1.98 2.26 -0.68
CA LYS A 197 1.40 3.40 0.04
C LYS A 197 1.17 4.54 -0.94
N LEU A 198 -0.07 4.95 -1.12
CA LEU A 198 -0.49 6.13 -1.87
C LEU A 198 -0.67 7.31 -0.92
N TYR A 199 -0.19 8.49 -1.31
CA TYR A 199 -0.25 9.70 -0.51
C TYR A 199 -1.11 10.77 -1.16
N SER A 200 -1.46 11.80 -0.39
CA SER A 200 -2.35 12.89 -0.80
C SER A 200 -2.00 13.55 -2.12
N GLN A 201 -0.72 13.68 -2.49
CA GLN A 201 -0.32 14.24 -3.78
C GLN A 201 -0.73 13.35 -4.96
N TRP A 202 -0.72 12.03 -4.78
CA TRP A 202 -1.19 11.08 -5.79
C TRP A 202 -2.69 11.25 -6.01
N PHE A 203 -3.50 11.28 -4.94
CA PHE A 203 -4.96 11.46 -5.06
C PHE A 203 -5.37 12.80 -5.68
N ARG A 204 -4.59 13.86 -5.44
CA ARG A 204 -4.80 15.19 -6.04
C ARG A 204 -4.46 15.24 -7.53
N THR A 205 -3.62 14.34 -8.00
CA THR A 205 -3.12 14.33 -9.38
C THR A 205 -3.66 13.20 -10.22
N HIS A 206 -4.46 12.31 -9.63
CA HIS A 206 -5.12 11.21 -10.33
C HIS A 206 -6.64 11.34 -10.21
N GLY A 207 -7.32 10.91 -11.26
CA GLY A 207 -8.75 10.78 -11.30
C GLY A 207 -9.18 9.50 -11.99
N VAL A 208 -10.48 9.24 -11.95
CA VAL A 208 -11.09 8.09 -12.59
C VAL A 208 -12.05 8.55 -13.69
N ASP A 209 -12.05 7.85 -14.82
CA ASP A 209 -13.04 8.05 -15.87
C ASP A 209 -14.33 7.25 -15.62
N GLU A 210 -15.31 7.34 -16.52
CA GLU A 210 -16.60 6.65 -16.40
C GLU A 210 -16.46 5.11 -16.41
N ALA A 211 -15.38 4.60 -17.01
CA ALA A 211 -15.08 3.16 -17.08
C ALA A 211 -14.24 2.67 -15.89
N GLY A 212 -13.98 3.50 -14.89
CA GLY A 212 -13.18 3.08 -13.71
C GLY A 212 -11.67 3.13 -13.92
N ARG A 213 -11.19 3.62 -15.07
CA ARG A 213 -9.75 3.66 -15.38
C ARG A 213 -9.10 4.86 -14.69
N VAL A 214 -7.97 4.62 -14.03
CA VAL A 214 -7.22 5.64 -13.31
C VAL A 214 -6.29 6.38 -14.26
N TRP A 215 -6.39 7.71 -14.26
CA TRP A 215 -5.58 8.58 -15.10
C TRP A 215 -4.90 9.68 -14.29
N LEU A 216 -3.71 10.07 -14.74
CA LEU A 216 -3.04 11.28 -14.30
C LEU A 216 -3.80 12.52 -14.81
N ALA A 217 -4.45 13.24 -13.90
CA ALA A 217 -5.20 14.46 -14.20
C ALA A 217 -4.35 15.54 -14.89
N LYS A 218 -3.02 15.54 -14.66
CA LYS A 218 -2.08 16.50 -15.26
C LYS A 218 -1.66 16.16 -16.69
N THR A 219 -1.74 14.90 -17.12
CA THR A 219 -1.23 14.45 -18.43
C THR A 219 -2.32 13.88 -19.34
N TYR A 220 -3.55 13.75 -18.84
CA TYR A 220 -4.68 13.29 -19.63
C TYR A 220 -5.03 14.29 -20.74
N LYS A 221 -5.04 13.82 -21.99
CA LYS A 221 -5.31 14.61 -23.21
C LYS A 221 -6.67 14.32 -23.86
N GLY A 222 -7.49 13.45 -23.28
CA GLY A 222 -8.80 13.06 -23.83
C GLY A 222 -9.95 13.99 -23.40
N GLU A 223 -11.15 13.70 -23.89
CA GLU A 223 -12.40 14.34 -23.42
C GLU A 223 -12.64 13.97 -21.94
N LYS A 224 -12.91 14.98 -21.10
CA LYS A 224 -13.09 14.84 -19.64
C LYS A 224 -14.55 14.46 -19.35
N PRO A 225 -14.81 13.56 -18.38
CA PRO A 225 -14.57 13.90 -16.97
C PRO A 225 -13.62 12.94 -16.24
N LEU A 226 -12.74 13.52 -15.41
CA LEU A 226 -12.01 12.77 -14.38
C LEU A 226 -12.57 13.17 -13.01
N LYS A 227 -13.11 12.20 -12.27
CA LYS A 227 -13.48 12.40 -10.87
C LYS A 227 -12.23 12.25 -10.01
N SER A 228 -11.92 13.21 -9.15
CA SER A 228 -10.70 13.16 -8.33
C SER A 228 -10.74 12.00 -7.34
N LEU A 229 -9.68 11.20 -7.30
CA LEU A 229 -9.53 10.11 -6.32
C LEU A 229 -9.23 10.60 -4.89
N LEU A 230 -9.29 11.92 -4.65
CA LEU A 230 -9.22 12.50 -3.31
C LEU A 230 -10.43 12.11 -2.44
N TYR A 231 -11.58 11.83 -3.05
CA TYR A 231 -12.81 11.49 -2.32
C TYR A 231 -13.13 10.01 -2.45
N VAL A 232 -13.48 9.38 -1.32
CA VAL A 232 -13.84 7.96 -1.22
C VAL A 232 -14.94 7.57 -2.21
N MET A 233 -15.95 8.43 -2.41
CA MET A 233 -17.05 8.17 -3.34
C MET A 233 -16.59 7.86 -4.77
N ASN A 234 -15.42 8.35 -5.20
CA ASN A 234 -14.90 8.17 -6.55
C ASN A 234 -14.10 6.88 -6.73
N TRP A 235 -13.99 6.03 -5.71
CA TRP A 235 -13.28 4.76 -5.78
C TRP A 235 -14.18 3.57 -6.12
N GLU A 236 -15.49 3.75 -6.12
CA GLU A 236 -16.47 2.66 -6.33
C GLU A 236 -16.29 1.92 -7.66
N SER A 237 -15.89 2.64 -8.71
CA SER A 237 -15.63 2.05 -10.04
C SER A 237 -14.17 1.64 -10.26
N VAL A 238 -13.27 1.87 -9.29
CA VAL A 238 -11.85 1.60 -9.47
C VAL A 238 -11.58 0.11 -9.27
N ASP A 239 -11.01 -0.54 -10.28
CA ASP A 239 -10.41 -1.86 -10.13
C ASP A 239 -9.10 -1.73 -9.34
N LEU A 240 -9.17 -2.03 -8.05
CA LEU A 240 -8.04 -1.90 -7.12
C LEU A 240 -6.94 -2.94 -7.39
N ASP A 241 -7.29 -4.12 -7.89
CA ASP A 241 -6.32 -5.16 -8.21
C ASP A 241 -5.52 -4.75 -9.44
N ALA A 242 -6.20 -4.30 -10.50
CA ALA A 242 -5.55 -3.76 -11.67
C ALA A 242 -4.65 -2.55 -11.32
N LEU A 243 -5.16 -1.62 -10.51
CA LEU A 243 -4.38 -0.48 -10.04
C LEU A 243 -3.13 -0.91 -9.25
N TYR A 244 -3.27 -1.89 -8.34
CA TYR A 244 -2.15 -2.41 -7.57
C TYR A 244 -1.05 -2.96 -8.47
N PHE A 245 -1.39 -3.81 -9.45
CA PHE A 245 -0.41 -4.40 -10.34
C PHE A 245 0.20 -3.38 -11.32
N GLU A 246 -0.57 -2.39 -11.79
CA GLU A 246 -0.03 -1.29 -12.58
C GLU A 246 1.00 -0.47 -11.80
N LEU A 247 0.71 -0.15 -10.54
CA LEU A 247 1.66 0.54 -9.67
C LEU A 247 2.89 -0.34 -9.35
N LEU A 248 2.70 -1.63 -9.11
CA LEU A 248 3.77 -2.58 -8.82
C LEU A 248 4.78 -2.65 -9.97
N LYS A 249 4.29 -2.68 -11.22
CA LYS A 249 5.14 -2.67 -12.43
C LYS A 249 6.08 -1.47 -12.46
N THR A 250 5.67 -0.30 -11.96
CA THR A 250 6.52 0.91 -11.95
C THR A 250 7.80 0.76 -11.10
N TYR A 251 7.79 -0.14 -10.11
CA TYR A 251 8.96 -0.44 -9.27
C TYR A 251 9.90 -1.47 -9.89
N ASN A 252 9.51 -2.11 -10.99
CA ASN A 252 10.31 -3.10 -11.72
C ASN A 252 10.87 -4.25 -10.86
N ILE A 253 10.24 -4.57 -9.72
CA ILE A 253 10.80 -5.55 -8.78
C ILE A 253 10.78 -6.98 -9.30
N ALA A 254 9.85 -7.30 -10.21
CA ALA A 254 9.75 -8.61 -10.86
C ALA A 254 11.03 -8.97 -11.66
N ASN A 255 11.77 -7.97 -12.14
CA ASN A 255 13.01 -8.17 -12.89
C ASN A 255 14.26 -8.11 -12.00
N SER A 256 14.11 -8.25 -10.67
CA SER A 256 15.26 -8.26 -9.75
C SER A 256 16.01 -9.59 -9.77
N ILE A 257 15.36 -10.68 -10.16
CA ILE A 257 16.01 -11.97 -10.40
C ILE A 257 15.66 -12.37 -11.82
N GLN A 258 16.68 -12.62 -12.63
CA GLN A 258 16.52 -12.84 -14.07
C GLN A 258 17.46 -13.94 -14.51
N ARG A 259 17.02 -14.74 -15.48
CA ARG A 259 17.88 -15.72 -16.13
C ARG A 259 18.85 -15.05 -17.10
N GLN A 260 19.95 -15.74 -17.41
CA GLN A 260 20.78 -15.43 -18.56
C GLN A 260 20.11 -15.92 -19.84
N LEU A 261 20.31 -15.17 -20.92
CA LEU A 261 20.01 -15.65 -22.27
C LEU A 261 20.98 -16.78 -22.62
N THR A 262 20.45 -17.78 -23.32
CA THR A 262 21.23 -18.83 -24.00
C THR A 262 21.99 -18.25 -25.20
N ASP A 263 23.01 -18.96 -25.68
CA ASP A 263 23.82 -18.49 -26.80
C ASP A 263 22.97 -18.26 -28.07
N ASP A 264 22.00 -19.13 -28.34
CA ASP A 264 21.06 -18.99 -29.47
C ASP A 264 20.17 -17.75 -29.33
N GLU A 265 19.68 -17.45 -28.12
CA GLU A 265 18.90 -16.24 -27.86
C GLU A 265 19.73 -14.97 -28.03
N VAL A 266 21.01 -15.01 -27.63
CA VAL A 266 21.96 -13.91 -27.85
C VAL A 266 22.18 -13.67 -29.34
N GLU A 267 22.27 -14.72 -30.15
CA GLU A 267 22.36 -14.61 -31.60
C GLU A 267 21.06 -14.09 -32.25
N GLY A 268 19.91 -14.32 -31.63
CA GLY A 268 18.62 -13.74 -32.04
C GLY A 268 18.46 -12.23 -31.81
N LEU A 269 19.38 -11.58 -31.10
CA LEU A 269 19.39 -10.13 -30.88
C LEU A 269 20.00 -9.36 -32.06
N SER A 270 19.50 -8.14 -32.30
CA SER A 270 20.19 -7.19 -33.19
C SER A 270 21.61 -6.91 -32.71
N ASN A 271 22.53 -6.57 -33.61
CA ASN A 271 23.93 -6.27 -33.24
C ASN A 271 24.05 -5.24 -32.10
N GLY A 272 23.17 -4.21 -32.11
CA GLY A 272 23.13 -3.21 -31.05
C GLY A 272 22.65 -3.77 -29.72
N ALA A 273 21.54 -4.52 -29.70
CA ALA A 273 21.02 -5.13 -28.48
C ALA A 273 21.95 -6.21 -27.93
N ARG A 274 22.61 -6.98 -28.80
CA ARG A 274 23.62 -7.98 -28.44
C ARG A 274 24.82 -7.35 -27.75
N ARG A 275 25.34 -6.24 -28.29
CA ARG A 275 26.46 -5.50 -27.66
C ARG A 275 26.04 -4.94 -26.30
N ALA A 276 24.86 -4.33 -26.21
CA ALA A 276 24.33 -3.82 -24.95
C ALA A 276 24.16 -4.95 -23.91
N TYR A 277 23.58 -6.09 -24.30
CA TYR A 277 23.43 -7.26 -23.43
C TYR A 277 24.79 -7.77 -22.92
N ARG A 278 25.79 -7.91 -23.78
CA ARG A 278 27.15 -8.35 -23.39
C ARG A 278 27.83 -7.35 -22.44
N LEU A 279 27.67 -6.04 -22.68
CA LEU A 279 28.18 -4.99 -21.79
C LEU A 279 27.53 -5.07 -20.41
N TRP A 280 26.20 -5.22 -20.36
CA TRP A 280 25.45 -5.39 -19.12
C TRP A 280 25.84 -6.66 -18.37
N LEU A 281 26.04 -7.78 -19.08
CA LEU A 281 26.52 -9.04 -18.49
C LEU A 281 27.94 -8.89 -17.89
N GLY A 282 28.79 -8.09 -18.53
CA GLY A 282 30.08 -7.65 -17.99
C GLY A 282 29.98 -6.71 -16.78
N GLY A 283 28.79 -6.19 -16.49
CA GLY A 283 28.46 -5.25 -15.42
C GLY A 283 28.85 -3.81 -15.69
N ASN A 284 28.92 -3.44 -16.97
CA ASN A 284 29.08 -2.04 -17.37
C ASN A 284 27.74 -1.33 -17.22
N ASP A 285 27.78 -0.08 -16.77
CA ASP A 285 26.61 0.79 -16.77
C ASP A 285 26.27 1.21 -18.20
N LEU A 286 25.14 0.73 -18.72
CA LEU A 286 24.70 1.07 -20.08
C LEU A 286 24.43 2.57 -20.25
N ALA A 287 24.11 3.31 -19.19
CA ALA A 287 23.91 4.75 -19.24
C ALA A 287 25.22 5.53 -19.41
N ALA A 288 26.36 4.92 -19.07
CA ALA A 288 27.68 5.49 -19.34
C ALA A 288 28.12 5.27 -20.80
N GLU A 289 27.68 4.17 -21.41
CA GLU A 289 28.09 3.75 -22.77
C GLU A 289 27.16 4.24 -23.89
N TYR A 290 25.87 4.46 -23.56
CA TYR A 290 24.84 4.80 -24.53
C TYR A 290 23.98 5.97 -24.06
N CYS A 291 23.44 6.72 -25.03
CA CYS A 291 22.39 7.69 -24.72
C CYS A 291 21.11 6.97 -24.25
N ARG A 292 20.31 7.67 -23.44
CA ARG A 292 19.07 7.15 -22.83
C ARG A 292 18.12 6.49 -23.85
N ALA A 293 18.00 7.06 -25.04
CA ALA A 293 17.12 6.54 -26.09
C ALA A 293 17.62 5.17 -26.61
N SER A 294 18.93 5.00 -26.77
CA SER A 294 19.53 3.74 -27.20
C SER A 294 19.42 2.66 -26.12
N VAL A 295 19.69 2.99 -24.85
CA VAL A 295 19.46 2.07 -23.73
C VAL A 295 18.01 1.58 -23.71
N HIS A 296 17.06 2.50 -23.82
CA HIS A 296 15.63 2.15 -23.84
C HIS A 296 15.28 1.25 -25.03
N LYS A 297 15.77 1.57 -26.24
CA LYS A 297 15.55 0.77 -27.44
C LYS A 297 16.06 -0.66 -27.28
N HIS A 298 17.31 -0.82 -26.83
CA HIS A 298 17.94 -2.12 -26.66
C HIS A 298 17.28 -2.93 -25.52
N ALA A 299 17.01 -2.29 -24.38
CA ALA A 299 16.32 -2.94 -23.27
C ALA A 299 14.91 -3.40 -23.67
N LYS A 300 14.18 -2.59 -24.43
CA LYS A 300 12.87 -2.97 -24.97
C LYS A 300 12.98 -4.17 -25.91
N GLU A 301 13.97 -4.22 -26.80
CA GLU A 301 14.17 -5.37 -27.70
C GLU A 301 14.41 -6.65 -26.90
N VAL A 302 15.37 -6.64 -25.96
CA VAL A 302 15.70 -7.83 -25.16
C VAL A 302 14.51 -8.29 -24.33
N LYS A 303 13.80 -7.36 -23.69
CA LYS A 303 12.64 -7.65 -22.86
C LYS A 303 11.48 -8.24 -23.66
N LEU A 304 11.19 -7.69 -24.84
CA LEU A 304 10.10 -8.19 -25.68
C LEU A 304 10.40 -9.55 -26.30
N LYS A 305 11.66 -9.83 -26.67
CA LYS A 305 12.04 -11.10 -27.28
C LYS A 305 12.17 -12.22 -26.25
N PHE A 306 12.75 -11.94 -25.09
CA PHE A 306 13.23 -12.99 -24.18
C PHE A 306 12.86 -12.79 -22.71
N GLY A 307 12.14 -11.72 -22.37
CA GLY A 307 11.71 -11.44 -20.99
C GLY A 307 12.80 -10.88 -20.06
N VAL A 308 14.00 -10.59 -20.58
CA VAL A 308 15.12 -10.06 -19.78
C VAL A 308 15.21 -8.53 -19.89
N ASP A 309 15.26 -7.86 -18.76
CA ASP A 309 15.43 -6.43 -18.59
C ASP A 309 16.89 -6.06 -18.28
N ILE A 310 17.62 -5.66 -19.31
CA ILE A 310 19.03 -5.23 -19.22
C ILE A 310 19.19 -3.80 -18.66
N SER A 311 18.10 -3.13 -18.26
CA SER A 311 18.18 -1.86 -17.52
C SER A 311 18.28 -2.06 -16.01
N ALA A 312 18.11 -3.30 -15.54
CA ALA A 312 18.31 -3.70 -14.15
C ALA A 312 19.77 -3.49 -13.73
N ALA A 313 19.99 -3.03 -12.49
CA ALA A 313 21.33 -2.86 -11.94
C ALA A 313 21.97 -4.20 -11.55
N ARG A 314 21.15 -5.19 -11.18
CA ARG A 314 21.60 -6.53 -10.82
C ARG A 314 21.82 -7.39 -12.06
N ARG A 315 22.94 -8.10 -12.10
CA ARG A 315 23.29 -9.05 -13.16
C ARG A 315 22.38 -10.30 -13.13
N PRO A 316 22.15 -10.93 -14.30
CA PRO A 316 21.34 -12.15 -14.39
C PRO A 316 22.11 -13.38 -13.89
N GLU A 317 21.37 -14.38 -13.45
CA GLU A 317 21.89 -15.70 -13.03
C GLU A 317 21.69 -16.71 -14.15
N LYS A 318 22.60 -17.69 -14.32
CA LYS A 318 22.44 -18.72 -15.35
C LYS A 318 21.16 -19.53 -15.17
N LEU A 319 20.92 -19.98 -13.94
CA LEU A 319 19.75 -20.73 -13.52
C LEU A 319 19.26 -20.10 -12.22
N PRO A 320 18.42 -19.05 -12.29
CA PRO A 320 17.91 -18.40 -11.09
C PRO A 320 17.09 -19.42 -10.30
N ALA A 321 17.33 -19.49 -8.99
CA ALA A 321 16.55 -20.35 -8.11
C ALA A 321 15.10 -19.86 -7.89
N LEU A 322 14.79 -18.65 -8.38
CA LEU A 322 13.55 -17.93 -8.14
C LEU A 322 13.20 -17.05 -9.34
N ASP A 323 11.96 -17.08 -9.79
CA ASP A 323 11.41 -16.10 -10.73
C ASP A 323 10.38 -15.24 -10.01
N LEU A 324 10.69 -13.94 -9.86
CA LEU A 324 9.77 -13.01 -9.20
C LEU A 324 8.59 -12.64 -10.12
N GLY A 325 8.75 -12.75 -11.44
CA GLY A 325 7.66 -12.55 -12.40
C GLY A 325 6.56 -13.58 -12.23
N ASP A 326 6.91 -14.84 -11.98
CA ASP A 326 5.94 -15.92 -11.75
C ASP A 326 5.26 -15.83 -10.37
N LEU A 327 5.97 -15.30 -9.37
CA LEU A 327 5.44 -15.19 -8.01
C LEU A 327 4.61 -13.92 -7.79
N LEU A 328 4.88 -12.84 -8.51
CA LEU A 328 4.20 -11.55 -8.35
C LEU A 328 3.03 -11.39 -9.32
N VAL A 329 2.14 -12.38 -9.31
CA VAL A 329 0.93 -12.45 -10.15
C VAL A 329 -0.34 -12.49 -9.29
N PRO A 330 -1.51 -12.07 -9.82
CA PRO A 330 -2.77 -12.10 -9.08
C PRO A 330 -3.11 -13.48 -8.51
N ALA A 331 -2.86 -14.54 -9.28
CA ALA A 331 -3.16 -15.91 -8.87
C ALA A 331 -2.33 -16.42 -7.67
N ASN A 332 -1.21 -15.76 -7.35
CA ASN A 332 -0.37 -16.12 -6.21
C ASN A 332 -0.65 -15.29 -4.95
N ILE A 333 -1.64 -14.38 -4.99
CA ILE A 333 -2.10 -13.67 -3.80
C ILE A 333 -2.74 -14.68 -2.84
N VAL A 334 -2.36 -14.61 -1.56
CA VAL A 334 -2.93 -15.43 -0.50
C VAL A 334 -4.42 -15.07 -0.35
N PRO A 335 -5.35 -16.01 -0.61
CA PRO A 335 -6.76 -15.74 -0.47
C PRO A 335 -7.15 -15.61 1.01
N ILE A 336 -8.31 -14.99 1.26
CA ILE A 336 -8.92 -15.01 2.59
C ILE A 336 -9.33 -16.46 2.89
N PRO A 337 -8.86 -17.06 3.99
CA PRO A 337 -9.16 -18.45 4.27
C PRO A 337 -10.60 -18.62 4.76
N GLU A 338 -11.23 -19.74 4.42
CA GLU A 338 -12.63 -20.03 4.77
C GLU A 338 -12.92 -19.88 6.27
N TRP A 339 -11.99 -20.32 7.12
CA TRP A 339 -12.16 -20.24 8.58
C TRP A 339 -12.28 -18.81 9.12
N ALA A 340 -11.84 -17.79 8.36
CA ALA A 340 -11.89 -16.40 8.83
C ALA A 340 -13.30 -15.81 8.69
N TYR A 341 -14.08 -16.26 7.70
CA TYR A 341 -15.44 -15.79 7.48
C TYR A 341 -16.33 -16.10 8.69
N GLY A 342 -17.20 -15.15 9.04
CA GLY A 342 -18.07 -15.25 10.22
C GLY A 342 -17.37 -15.09 11.57
N THR A 343 -16.04 -14.94 11.61
CA THR A 343 -15.29 -14.71 12.85
C THR A 343 -14.97 -13.23 13.03
N ALA A 344 -14.49 -12.85 14.23
CA ALA A 344 -13.96 -11.51 14.48
C ALA A 344 -12.62 -11.22 13.76
N ARG A 345 -12.06 -12.19 13.02
CA ARG A 345 -10.79 -12.04 12.29
C ARG A 345 -10.96 -11.63 10.84
N TYR A 346 -12.20 -11.45 10.37
CA TYR A 346 -12.47 -10.85 9.08
C TYR A 346 -13.65 -9.90 9.18
N TRP A 347 -13.43 -8.65 8.77
CA TRP A 347 -14.48 -7.66 8.60
C TRP A 347 -14.88 -7.64 7.12
N PRO A 348 -16.04 -8.20 6.72
CA PRO A 348 -16.46 -8.24 5.33
C PRO A 348 -16.97 -6.87 4.81
N PRO A 349 -16.97 -6.66 3.48
CA PRO A 349 -17.57 -5.49 2.85
C PRO A 349 -19.03 -5.29 3.29
N GLY A 350 -19.46 -4.04 3.37
CA GLY A 350 -20.84 -3.68 3.76
C GLY A 350 -21.25 -4.00 5.21
N LYS A 351 -20.42 -4.69 6.02
CA LYS A 351 -20.72 -4.88 7.45
C LYS A 351 -20.67 -3.53 8.17
N SER A 352 -21.70 -3.23 8.96
CA SER A 352 -21.77 -2.04 9.81
C SER A 352 -21.52 -2.42 11.28
N LEU A 353 -21.03 -1.46 12.06
CA LEU A 353 -21.00 -1.57 13.52
C LEU A 353 -22.44 -1.57 14.03
N VAL A 354 -22.97 -2.74 14.40
CA VAL A 354 -24.26 -2.83 15.09
C VAL A 354 -24.19 -1.94 16.33
N ARG A 355 -25.04 -0.91 16.42
CA ARG A 355 -25.10 -0.07 17.61
C ARG A 355 -25.73 -0.92 18.73
N ALA A 356 -25.19 -0.82 19.94
CA ALA A 356 -25.75 -1.53 21.10
C ALA A 356 -27.26 -1.22 21.29
N GLU A 357 -27.71 -0.07 20.79
CA GLU A 357 -29.09 0.41 20.80
C GLU A 357 -30.02 -0.39 19.85
N ASP A 358 -29.49 -0.94 18.75
CA ASP A 358 -30.28 -1.66 17.73
C ASP A 358 -30.60 -3.11 18.13
N VAL A 359 -29.84 -3.67 19.07
CA VAL A 359 -30.09 -5.02 19.62
C VAL A 359 -31.27 -5.01 20.59
N ALA A 360 -31.57 -3.86 21.22
CA ALA A 360 -32.67 -3.73 22.17
C ALA A 360 -34.06 -3.67 21.50
N ILE A 361 -34.14 -3.34 20.21
CA ILE A 361 -35.42 -3.18 19.48
C ILE A 361 -35.85 -4.47 18.76
N SER A 362 -34.93 -5.42 18.52
CA SER A 362 -35.24 -6.70 17.86
C SER A 362 -35.61 -7.83 18.84
N GLY A 363 -35.68 -7.54 20.14
CA GLY A 363 -36.00 -8.49 21.22
C GLY A 363 -37.31 -8.20 21.96
N LEU A 364 -38.23 -7.43 21.38
CA LEU A 364 -39.59 -7.21 21.91
C LEU A 364 -40.66 -7.79 20.99
#